data_AF-A0A4D4L9L1-F1
#
_entry.id   AF-A0A4D4L9L1-F1
#
_cell.length_a   1.000
_cell.length_b   1.000
_cell.length_c   1.000
_cell.angle_alpha   90.00
_cell.angle_beta   90.00
_cell.angle_gamma   90.00
#
_symmetry.space_group_name_H-M   'P 1'
#
loop_
_entity.id
_entity.type
_entity.pdbx_description
1 polymer ?
#
loop_
_entity_poly.entity_id
_entity_poly.type
_entity_poly.pdbx_seq_one_letter_code
_entity_poly.pdbx_strand_id
1 'polypeptide(L)'
;MIAVEPERLLSYRFAETTLDTTITWRLEPEGAGTRLFLEHAGFDLDSPLGRKALDGMGRGWPSVLERLATVLAEPEPENPAG
;
A
#
# COMPACT_ATOMS: atom_id res chain seq x y z
N MET A 1 4.27 -6.85 -11.39
CA MET A 1 4.73 -7.16 -10.01
C MET A 1 6.23 -6.96 -9.96
N ILE A 2 6.77 -6.32 -8.91
CA ILE A 2 8.20 -6.00 -8.79
C ILE A 2 8.89 -6.94 -7.81
N ALA A 3 8.35 -7.09 -6.59
CA ALA A 3 8.89 -7.99 -5.58
C ALA A 3 7.77 -8.52 -4.67
N VAL A 4 7.92 -9.77 -4.21
CA VAL A 4 7.07 -10.38 -3.19
C VAL A 4 7.95 -11.20 -2.26
N GLU A 5 7.89 -10.88 -0.98
CA GLU A 5 8.42 -11.70 0.10
C GLU A 5 7.26 -11.97 1.07
N PRO A 6 6.85 -13.23 1.25
CA PRO A 6 5.75 -13.57 2.14
C PRO A 6 5.92 -12.89 3.50
N GLU A 7 4.83 -12.26 3.96
CA GLU A 7 4.73 -11.60 5.28
C GLU A 7 5.71 -10.45 5.51
N ARG A 8 6.47 -10.01 4.49
CA ARG A 8 7.50 -8.97 4.65
C ARG A 8 7.44 -7.85 3.62
N LEU A 9 7.23 -8.18 2.35
CA LEU A 9 7.32 -7.19 1.27
C LEU A 9 6.33 -7.50 0.13
N LEU A 10 5.63 -6.48 -0.33
CA LEU A 10 4.92 -6.50 -1.60
C LEU A 10 5.21 -5.19 -2.35
N SER A 11 5.80 -5.28 -3.53
CA SER A 11 6.07 -4.12 -4.39
C SER A 11 5.56 -4.36 -5.81
N TYR A 12 4.89 -3.37 -6.38
CA TYR A 12 4.30 -3.47 -7.73
C TYR A 12 4.20 -2.12 -8.44
N ARG A 13 4.20 -2.18 -9.78
CA ARG A 13 3.92 -1.02 -10.64
C ARG A 13 2.46 -0.63 -10.54
N PHE A 14 2.20 0.67 -10.54
CA PHE A 14 0.87 1.24 -10.43
C PHE A 14 0.63 2.31 -11.49
N ALA A 15 -0.58 2.29 -12.06
CA ALA A 15 -0.99 3.20 -13.13
C ALA A 15 0.04 3.23 -14.27
N GLU A 16 0.43 2.04 -14.73
CA GLU A 16 1.35 1.86 -15.85
C GLU A 16 0.88 2.70 -17.04
N THR A 17 1.83 3.23 -17.83
CA THR A 17 1.63 4.15 -18.98
C THR A 17 1.15 5.57 -18.65
N THR A 18 0.55 5.82 -17.49
CA THR A 18 0.03 7.16 -17.13
C THR A 18 0.87 7.85 -16.06
N LEU A 19 1.03 7.22 -14.90
CA LEU A 19 1.91 7.70 -13.84
C LEU A 19 3.21 6.89 -13.73
N ASP A 20 3.17 5.61 -14.12
CA ASP A 20 4.29 4.64 -14.01
C ASP A 20 5.03 4.73 -12.67
N THR A 21 4.26 4.61 -11.60
CA THR A 21 4.75 4.69 -10.21
C THR A 21 4.91 3.31 -9.61
N THR A 22 5.54 3.23 -8.45
CA THR A 22 5.68 2.01 -7.66
C THR A 22 5.02 2.17 -6.30
N ILE A 23 4.23 1.18 -5.91
CA ILE A 23 3.71 1.04 -4.54
C ILE A 23 4.47 -0.09 -3.85
N THR A 24 4.96 0.18 -2.65
CA THR A 24 5.66 -0.77 -1.80
C THR A 24 4.99 -0.83 -0.43
N TRP A 25 4.57 -2.03 -0.06
CA TRP A 25 4.10 -2.39 1.26
C TRP A 25 5.19 -3.15 1.98
N ARG A 26 5.50 -2.75 3.20
CA ARG A 26 6.52 -3.39 4.02
C ARG A 26 5.96 -3.68 5.39
N LEU A 27 6.17 -4.90 5.86
CA LEU A 27 5.60 -5.40 7.10
C LEU A 27 6.74 -5.70 8.06
N GLU A 28 6.64 -5.16 9.27
CA GLU A 28 7.55 -5.47 10.37
C GLU A 28 6.77 -5.98 11.57
N PRO A 29 7.22 -7.05 12.24
CA PRO A 29 6.64 -7.45 13.52
C PRO A 29 6.79 -6.31 14.55
N GLU A 30 5.70 -5.98 15.25
CA GLU A 30 5.71 -5.00 16.34
C GLU A 30 4.85 -5.54 17.51
N GLY A 31 5.52 -6.12 18.51
CA GLY A 31 4.86 -6.79 19.63
C GLY A 31 4.03 -7.98 19.16
N ALA A 32 2.73 -7.97 19.49
CA ALA A 32 1.76 -8.98 19.04
C ALA A 32 1.10 -8.62 17.69
N GLY A 33 1.49 -7.51 17.06
CA GLY A 33 0.92 -7.05 15.81
C GLY A 33 1.98 -6.82 14.73
N THR A 34 1.58 -6.05 13.73
CA THR A 34 2.42 -5.72 12.57
C THR A 34 2.42 -4.22 12.37
N ARG A 35 3.62 -3.63 12.25
CA ARG A 35 3.78 -2.28 11.75
C ARG A 35 3.84 -2.32 10.22
N LEU A 36 2.86 -1.67 9.61
CA LEU A 36 2.76 -1.55 8.15
C LEU A 36 3.35 -0.23 7.68
N PHE A 37 4.25 -0.30 6.71
CA PHE A 37 4.76 0.86 5.99
C PHE A 37 4.24 0.82 4.56
N LEU A 38 3.76 1.96 4.08
CA LEU A 38 3.34 2.18 2.71
C LEU A 38 4.20 3.28 2.10
N GLU A 39 4.83 2.97 0.99
CA GLU A 39 5.52 3.93 0.13
C GLU A 39 4.88 3.92 -1.26
N HIS A 40 4.58 5.11 -1.80
CA HIS A 40 4.19 5.29 -3.18
C HIS A 40 5.16 6.28 -3.81
N ALA A 41 6.01 5.80 -4.73
CA ALA A 41 7.15 6.53 -5.24
C ALA A 41 7.23 6.50 -6.77
N GLY A 42 8.11 7.33 -7.32
CA GLY A 42 8.35 7.42 -8.77
C GLY A 42 7.49 8.45 -9.51
N PHE A 43 6.83 9.37 -8.79
CA PHE A 43 6.08 10.45 -9.42
C PHE A 43 7.00 11.38 -10.22
N ASP A 44 6.66 11.65 -11.49
CA ASP A 44 7.29 12.70 -12.28
C ASP A 44 6.82 14.09 -11.83
N LEU A 45 7.63 14.74 -11.01
CA LEU A 45 7.33 16.06 -10.45
C LEU A 45 7.58 17.22 -11.41
N ASP A 46 8.15 16.97 -12.59
CA ASP A 46 8.25 17.99 -13.65
C ASP A 46 6.91 18.14 -14.39
N SER A 47 6.13 17.06 -14.46
CA SER A 47 4.79 17.08 -15.04
C SER A 47 3.72 17.67 -14.09
N PRO A 48 2.74 18.45 -14.61
CA PRO A 48 1.58 18.87 -13.81
C PRO A 48 0.76 17.69 -13.28
N LEU A 49 0.69 16.59 -14.04
CA LEU A 49 -0.02 15.38 -13.65
C LEU A 49 0.62 14.72 -12.44
N GLY A 50 1.93 14.51 -12.44
CA GLY A 50 2.64 13.85 -11.33
C GLY A 50 2.60 14.67 -10.05
N ARG A 51 2.73 16.01 -10.12
CA ARG A 51 2.53 16.89 -8.94
C ARG A 51 1.11 16.77 -8.36
N LYS A 52 0.10 16.80 -9.22
CA LYS A 52 -1.31 16.64 -8.78
C LYS A 52 -1.57 15.24 -8.22
N ALA A 53 -0.95 14.22 -8.81
CA ALA A 53 -1.08 12.84 -8.35
C ALA A 53 -0.44 12.64 -6.98
N LEU A 54 0.77 13.16 -6.74
CA LEU A 54 1.43 13.10 -5.43
C LEU A 54 0.54 13.72 -4.35
N ASP A 55 0.03 14.93 -4.61
CA ASP A 55 -0.85 15.65 -3.68
C ASP A 55 -2.19 14.92 -3.44
N GLY A 56 -2.80 14.38 -4.50
CA GLY A 56 -4.03 13.60 -4.41
C GLY A 56 -3.86 12.29 -3.64
N MET A 57 -2.80 11.53 -3.94
CA MET A 57 -2.49 10.26 -3.29
C MET A 57 -2.10 10.48 -1.82
N GLY A 58 -1.35 11.54 -1.52
CA GLY A 58 -1.03 11.93 -0.14
C GLY A 58 -2.27 12.14 0.74
N ARG A 59 -3.37 12.65 0.16
CA ARG A 59 -4.67 12.74 0.85
C ARG A 59 -5.47 11.44 0.85
N GLY A 60 -5.35 10.63 -0.19
CA GLY A 60 -6.13 9.40 -0.35
C GLY A 60 -5.64 8.25 0.52
N TRP A 61 -4.32 8.06 0.63
CA TRP A 61 -3.71 6.93 1.34
C TRP A 61 -4.12 6.83 2.82
N PRO A 62 -4.21 7.92 3.61
CA PRO A 62 -4.72 7.84 4.97
C PRO A 62 -6.09 7.14 5.07
N SER A 63 -7.05 7.46 4.20
CA SER A 63 -8.37 6.82 4.21
C SER A 63 -8.32 5.33 3.83
N VAL A 64 -7.40 4.94 2.93
CA VAL A 64 -7.19 3.53 2.59
C VAL A 64 -6.62 2.76 3.79
N LEU A 65 -5.64 3.33 4.49
CA LEU A 65 -5.06 2.72 5.69
C LEU A 65 -6.08 2.60 6.83
N GLU A 66 -6.96 3.59 7.01
CA GLU A 66 -8.07 3.51 7.96
C GLU A 66 -9.03 2.37 7.64
N ARG A 67 -9.42 2.22 6.37
CA ARG A 67 -10.30 1.11 5.93
C ARG A 67 -9.64 -0.25 6.09
N LEU A 68 -8.34 -0.34 5.81
CA LEU A 68 -7.56 -1.55 6.05
C LEU A 68 -7.59 -1.93 7.54
N ALA A 69 -7.43 -0.95 8.43
CA ALA A 69 -7.53 -1.18 9.87
C ALA A 69 -8.93 -1.67 10.29
N THR A 70 -10.01 -1.15 9.67
CA THR A 70 -11.36 -1.67 9.90
C THR A 70 -11.49 -3.14 9.50
N VAL A 71 -11.04 -3.52 8.31
CA VAL A 71 -11.13 -4.91 7.83
C VAL A 71 -10.29 -5.86 8.69
N LEU A 72 -9.10 -5.43 9.13
CA LEU A 72 -8.24 -6.23 10.01
C LEU A 72 -8.80 -6.39 11.43
N ALA A 73 -9.72 -5.53 11.85
CA ALA A 73 -10.40 -5.62 13.13
C ALA A 73 -11.61 -6.55 13.10
N GLU A 74 -12.07 -6.97 11.91
CA GLU A 74 -13.10 -7.99 11.78
C GLU A 74 -12.53 -9.34 12.24
N PRO A 75 -13.30 -10.13 13.01
CA PRO A 75 -12.88 -11.47 13.38
C PRO A 75 -12.65 -12.27 12.10
N GLU A 76 -11.55 -13.03 12.05
CA GLU A 76 -11.27 -13.90 10.92
C GLU A 76 -12.48 -14.81 10.70
N PRO A 77 -13.05 -14.85 9.48
CA PRO A 77 -14.19 -15.72 9.22
C PRO A 77 -13.77 -17.16 9.53
N GLU A 78 -14.62 -17.86 10.28
CA GLU A 78 -14.38 -19.25 10.68
C GLU A 78 -14.07 -20.09 9.44
N ASN A 79 -12.83 -20.57 9.33
CA ASN A 79 -12.37 -21.35 8.18
C ASN A 79 -12.88 -22.79 8.34
N PRO A 80 -13.87 -23.26 7.57
CA PRO A 80 -14.51 -24.56 7.80
C PRO A 80 -13.67 -25.76 7.33
N ALA A 81 -12.41 -25.56 6.95
CA ALA A 81 -11.51 -26.61 6.47
C ALA A 81 -10.20 -26.61 7.28
N GLY A 82 -10.24 -27.27 8.44
CA GLY A 82 -9.07 -27.88 9.09
C GLY A 82 -8.96 -29.35 8.70
#